data_AF-A0A933LYX4-F1
#
_entry.id   AF-A0A933LYX4-F1
#
_cell.length_a   1.000
_cell.length_b   1.000
_cell.length_c   1.000
_cell.angle_alpha   90.00
_cell.angle_beta   90.00
_cell.angle_gamma   90.00
#
_symmetry.space_group_name_H-M   'P 1'
#
loop_
_entity.id
_entity.type
_entity.pdbx_description
1 polymer ?
#
loop_
_entity_poly.entity_id
_entity_poly.type
_entity_poly.pdbx_seq_one_letter_code
_entity_poly.pdbx_strand_id
1 'polypeptide(L)'
;MIEKHALTIVGTSGKSYNLVVFPIDRKFEERGAVYVVTVCKAEEKGGFSFNNSPVFLGETDRLAGHFDNHPKAECFRLAAQALGAPAENIAVGSILEDDPKKRQAIKKDLEAKFKWVCNNWTP
;
A
#
# COMPACT_ATOMS: atom_id res chain seq x y z
N MET A 1 -11.01 -13.10 9.71
CA MET A 1 -11.11 -12.75 8.28
C MET A 1 -11.11 -11.24 8.21
N ILE A 2 -10.07 -10.61 7.65
CA ILE A 2 -10.09 -9.16 7.42
C ILE A 2 -10.82 -8.95 6.09
N GLU A 3 -11.99 -8.33 6.18
CA GLU A 3 -12.84 -7.97 5.06
C GLU A 3 -12.12 -7.00 4.11
N LYS A 4 -12.52 -7.01 2.84
CA LYS A 4 -12.06 -6.09 1.81
C LYS A 4 -12.36 -4.65 2.25
N HIS A 5 -11.33 -3.85 2.53
CA HIS A 5 -11.50 -2.43 2.85
C HIS A 5 -11.18 -1.57 1.62
N ALA A 6 -11.86 -0.45 1.48
CA ALA A 6 -11.55 0.55 0.46
C ALA A 6 -10.77 1.69 1.10
N LEU A 7 -9.64 2.07 0.49
CA LEU A 7 -8.87 3.25 0.87
C LEU A 7 -8.88 4.21 -0.31
N THR A 8 -9.35 5.44 -0.10
CA THR A 8 -9.24 6.50 -1.11
C THR A 8 -8.03 7.34 -0.81
N ILE A 9 -7.09 7.42 -1.77
CA ILE A 9 -5.96 8.36 -1.72
C ILE A 9 -6.10 9.38 -2.83
N VAL A 10 -5.68 10.61 -2.57
CA VAL A 10 -5.76 11.71 -3.53
C VAL A 10 -4.35 12.08 -3.98
N GLY A 11 -4.08 11.97 -5.28
CA GLY A 11 -2.78 12.33 -5.87
C GLY A 11 -2.53 13.85 -5.88
N THR A 12 -1.34 14.27 -6.28
CA THR A 12 -0.97 15.69 -6.37
C THR A 12 -1.85 16.46 -7.37
N SER A 13 -2.35 15.77 -8.40
CA SER A 13 -3.30 16.33 -9.37
C SER A 13 -4.70 16.59 -8.82
N GLY A 14 -5.01 16.14 -7.60
CA GLY A 14 -6.36 16.17 -7.03
C GLY A 14 -7.25 14.99 -7.45
N LYS A 15 -6.76 14.09 -8.30
CA LYS A 15 -7.47 12.85 -8.65
C LYS A 15 -7.54 11.91 -7.45
N SER A 16 -8.73 11.36 -7.22
CA SER A 16 -8.96 10.33 -6.21
C SER A 16 -8.77 8.94 -6.80
N TYR A 17 -8.05 8.10 -6.09
CA TYR A 17 -7.81 6.70 -6.45
C TYR A 17 -8.33 5.81 -5.33
N ASN A 18 -9.21 4.87 -5.70
CA ASN A 18 -9.78 3.91 -4.77
C ASN A 18 -8.98 2.62 -4.82
N LEU A 19 -8.33 2.30 -3.71
CA LEU A 19 -7.56 1.09 -3.52
C LEU A 19 -8.41 0.05 -2.83
N VAL A 20 -8.32 -1.17 -3.34
CA VAL A 20 -8.81 -2.34 -2.62
C VAL A 20 -7.70 -2.82 -1.70
N VAL A 21 -7.97 -2.81 -0.40
CA VAL A 21 -7.00 -3.10 0.64
C VAL A 21 -7.18 -4.51 1.18
N PHE A 22 -6.07 -5.24 1.25
CA PHE A 22 -5.99 -6.60 1.74
C PHE A 22 -4.86 -6.73 2.78
N PRO A 23 -4.93 -7.74 3.66
CA PRO A 23 -3.79 -8.16 4.48
C PRO A 23 -2.54 -8.44 3.64
N ILE A 24 -1.35 -8.20 4.21
CA ILE A 24 -0.07 -8.38 3.52
C ILE A 24 0.21 -9.82 3.05
N ASP A 25 -0.39 -10.81 3.71
CA ASP A 25 -0.26 -12.24 3.39
C ASP A 25 -1.23 -12.73 2.30
N ARG A 26 -2.12 -11.85 1.81
CA ARG A 26 -3.09 -12.16 0.77
C ARG A 26 -2.38 -12.63 -0.51
N LYS A 27 -2.95 -13.68 -1.12
CA LYS A 27 -2.65 -14.05 -2.51
C LYS A 27 -3.39 -13.14 -3.48
N PHE A 28 -2.62 -12.49 -4.35
CA PHE A 28 -3.12 -11.57 -5.37
C PHE A 28 -3.21 -12.24 -6.75
N GLU A 29 -4.06 -11.69 -7.62
CA GLU A 29 -4.21 -12.13 -9.00
C GLU A 29 -3.04 -11.62 -9.87
N GLU A 30 -2.66 -12.39 -10.90
CA GLU A 30 -1.60 -12.00 -11.83
C GLU A 30 -2.07 -10.92 -12.81
N ARG A 31 -2.13 -9.67 -12.35
CA ARG A 31 -2.54 -8.51 -13.16
C ARG A 31 -1.64 -7.31 -12.97
N GLY A 32 -1.66 -6.40 -13.93
CA GLY A 32 -0.98 -5.12 -13.80
C GLY A 32 -1.60 -4.32 -12.67
N ALA A 33 -0.78 -3.74 -11.79
CA ALA A 33 -1.28 -2.94 -10.70
C ALA A 33 -0.32 -1.85 -10.23
N VAL A 34 -0.89 -0.79 -9.68
CA VAL A 34 -0.22 0.12 -8.75
C VAL A 34 -0.62 -0.30 -7.34
N TYR A 35 0.36 -0.49 -6.46
CA TYR A 35 0.11 -0.95 -5.10
C TYR A 35 0.74 -0.02 -4.07
N VAL A 36 0.07 0.09 -2.94
CA VAL A 36 0.48 0.90 -1.80
C VAL A 36 0.54 0.00 -0.58
N VAL A 37 1.67 0.01 0.11
CA VAL A 37 1.75 -0.58 1.45
C VAL A 37 1.42 0.50 2.46
N THR A 38 0.50 0.21 3.36
CA THR A 38 0.04 1.12 4.40
C THR A 38 0.07 0.43 5.75
N VAL A 39 0.28 1.23 6.79
CA VAL A 39 0.17 0.77 8.18
C VAL A 39 -1.25 1.03 8.68
N CYS A 40 -1.83 0.04 9.35
CA CYS A 40 -3.18 0.09 9.92
C CYS A 40 -3.09 0.24 11.44
N LYS A 41 -3.91 1.10 12.04
CA LYS A 41 -4.04 1.16 13.50
C LYS A 41 -5.38 0.60 13.92
N ALA A 42 -5.40 -0.26 14.93
CA ALA A 42 -6.65 -0.66 15.54
C ALA A 42 -7.31 0.58 16.17
N GLU A 43 -8.60 0.77 15.92
CA GLU A 43 -9.38 1.82 16.59
C GLU A 43 -9.88 1.33 17.95
N GLU A 44 -9.93 2.22 18.94
CA GLU A 44 -10.36 1.90 20.32
C GLU A 44 -11.77 1.29 20.41
N LYS A 45 -12.62 1.55 19.40
CA LYS A 45 -14.01 1.05 19.34
C LYS A 45 -14.18 -0.27 18.58
N GLY A 46 -13.07 -0.91 18.18
CA GLY A 46 -13.06 -2.05 17.28
C GLY A 46 -13.13 -1.59 15.82
N GLY A 47 -12.20 -2.05 15.00
CA GLY A 47 -12.01 -1.62 13.60
C GLY A 47 -10.56 -1.28 13.29
N PHE A 48 -10.24 -1.06 12.02
CA PHE A 48 -8.92 -0.60 11.58
C PHE A 48 -9.04 0.79 10.94
N SER A 49 -8.29 1.75 11.47
CA SER A 49 -8.07 3.03 10.84
C SER A 49 -6.93 2.89 9.84
N PHE A 50 -7.25 2.99 8.56
CA PHE A 50 -6.27 3.26 7.50
C PHE A 50 -5.97 4.75 7.53
N ASN A 51 -5.36 5.22 8.62
CA ASN A 51 -5.17 6.64 8.88
C ASN A 51 -4.03 7.20 8.02
N ASN A 52 -4.19 7.10 6.69
CA ASN A 52 -3.35 7.68 5.65
C ASN A 52 -1.85 7.62 5.95
N SER A 53 -1.36 6.46 6.36
CA SER A 53 0.07 6.23 6.59
C SER A 53 0.65 5.32 5.50
N PRO A 54 0.60 5.73 4.21
CA PRO A 54 1.20 4.96 3.15
C PRO A 54 2.72 5.06 3.28
N VAL A 55 3.38 3.91 3.33
CA VAL A 55 4.84 3.82 3.57
C VAL A 55 5.61 3.46 2.31
N PHE A 56 4.94 2.81 1.35
CA PHE A 56 5.54 2.38 0.09
C PHE A 56 4.56 2.48 -1.07
N LEU A 57 5.09 2.84 -2.23
CA LEU A 57 4.39 2.85 -3.51
C LEU A 57 5.18 2.03 -4.54
N GLY A 58 4.51 1.10 -5.20
CA GLY A 58 5.09 0.35 -6.30
C GLY A 58 4.12 0.19 -7.46
N GLU A 59 4.66 -0.26 -8.60
CA GLU A 59 3.90 -0.73 -9.73
C GLU A 59 4.47 -2.05 -10.22
N THR A 60 3.63 -2.88 -10.82
CA THR A 60 4.01 -4.17 -11.38
C THR A 60 3.12 -4.50 -12.59
N ASP A 61 3.64 -5.25 -13.54
CA ASP A 61 2.86 -5.88 -14.61
C ASP A 61 2.15 -7.15 -14.12
N ARG A 62 2.63 -7.73 -13.01
CA ARG A 62 2.07 -8.92 -12.37
C ARG A 62 2.07 -8.73 -10.86
N LEU A 63 0.90 -8.45 -10.29
CA LEU A 63 0.67 -8.44 -8.85
C LEU A 63 0.62 -9.88 -8.29
N ALA A 64 1.52 -10.74 -8.75
CA ALA A 64 1.62 -12.12 -8.28
C ALA A 64 2.53 -12.15 -7.05
N GLY A 65 2.04 -12.71 -5.93
CA GLY A 65 2.90 -13.02 -4.79
C GLY A 65 2.29 -12.78 -3.42
N HIS A 66 3.15 -12.96 -2.42
CA HIS A 66 2.94 -12.61 -1.03
C HIS A 66 3.86 -11.43 -0.71
N PHE A 67 3.32 -10.36 -0.12
CA PHE A 67 4.10 -9.15 0.18
C PHE A 67 4.96 -9.29 1.44
N ASP A 68 4.84 -10.42 2.16
CA ASP A 68 5.65 -10.79 3.31
C ASP A 68 7.14 -11.01 2.96
N ASN A 69 7.43 -11.45 1.74
CA ASN A 69 8.77 -11.63 1.17
C ASN A 69 9.21 -10.47 0.27
N HIS A 70 8.52 -9.32 0.34
CA HIS A 70 8.91 -8.14 -0.42
C HIS A 70 10.34 -7.71 -0.02
N PRO A 71 11.21 -7.26 -0.96
CA PRO A 71 12.57 -6.79 -0.64
C PRO A 71 12.64 -5.63 0.37
N LYS A 72 11.51 -4.98 0.64
CA LYS A 72 11.35 -3.90 1.64
C LYS A 72 10.53 -4.32 2.86
N ALA A 73 10.26 -5.62 3.06
CA ALA A 73 9.41 -6.11 4.15
C ALA A 73 9.93 -5.68 5.52
N GLU A 74 11.25 -5.65 5.71
CA GLU A 74 11.87 -5.13 6.94
C GLU A 74 11.53 -3.65 7.17
N CYS A 75 11.66 -2.80 6.15
CA CYS A 75 11.24 -1.40 6.25
C CYS A 75 9.77 -1.26 6.63
N PHE A 76 8.88 -2.09 6.07
CA PHE A 76 7.45 -2.01 6.39
C PHE A 76 7.19 -2.28 7.87
N ARG A 77 7.88 -3.28 8.45
CA ARG A 77 7.80 -3.61 9.88
C ARG A 77 8.35 -2.48 10.76
N LEU A 78 9.51 -1.91 10.40
CA LEU A 78 10.10 -0.78 11.11
C LEU A 78 9.21 0.47 11.05
N ALA A 79 8.62 0.75 9.89
CA ALA A 79 7.70 1.86 9.71
C ALA A 79 6.43 1.69 10.56
N ALA A 80 5.88 0.46 10.64
CA ALA A 80 4.75 0.18 11.52
C ALA A 80 5.09 0.46 12.99
N GLN A 81 6.24 -0.01 13.47
CA GLN A 81 6.71 0.24 14.83
C GLN A 81 6.93 1.74 15.10
N ALA A 82 7.56 2.47 14.17
CA ALA A 82 7.78 3.91 14.28
C ALA A 82 6.46 4.70 14.34
N LEU A 83 5.40 4.16 13.70
CA LEU A 83 4.06 4.71 13.78
C LEU A 83 3.29 4.24 15.01
N GLY A 84 3.86 3.42 15.90
CA GLY A 84 3.20 2.90 17.09
C GLY A 84 2.15 1.83 16.79
N ALA A 85 2.31 1.09 15.69
CA ALA A 85 1.50 -0.06 15.35
C ALA A 85 2.32 -1.37 15.47
N PRO A 86 1.68 -2.51 15.76
CA PRO A 86 2.31 -3.82 15.65
C PRO A 86 2.90 -4.06 14.25
N ALA A 87 4.00 -4.82 14.17
CA ALA A 87 4.70 -5.07 12.91
C ALA A 87 3.86 -5.85 11.88
N GLU A 88 2.85 -6.57 12.35
CA GLU A 88 1.88 -7.33 11.57
C GLU A 88 0.73 -6.46 11.02
N ASN A 89 0.56 -5.23 11.52
CA ASN A 89 -0.50 -4.32 11.08
C ASN A 89 -0.14 -3.58 9.78
N ILE A 90 0.22 -4.36 8.77
CA ILE A 90 0.56 -3.88 7.44
C ILE A 90 -0.48 -4.41 6.46
N ALA A 91 -0.96 -3.53 5.60
CA ALA A 91 -1.91 -3.87 4.56
C ALA A 91 -1.43 -3.36 3.20
N VAL A 92 -1.93 -4.00 2.15
CA VAL A 92 -1.61 -3.68 0.76
C VAL A 92 -2.89 -3.25 0.05
N GLY A 93 -2.92 -1.98 -0.34
CA GLY A 93 -3.91 -1.42 -1.25
C GLY A 93 -3.46 -1.61 -2.69
N SER A 94 -4.37 -1.95 -3.60
CA SER A 94 -4.05 -2.08 -5.03
C SER A 94 -5.09 -1.40 -5.92
N ILE A 95 -4.60 -0.88 -7.05
CA ILE A 95 -5.37 -0.39 -8.20
C ILE A 95 -4.99 -1.27 -9.37
N LEU A 96 -5.90 -2.15 -9.80
CA LEU A 96 -5.68 -2.99 -10.98
C LEU A 96 -5.77 -2.11 -12.24
N GLU A 97 -4.69 -2.08 -13.01
CA GLU A 97 -4.57 -1.31 -14.23
C GLU A 97 -3.55 -2.01 -15.15
N ASP A 98 -4.03 -2.60 -16.23
CA ASP A 98 -3.20 -3.40 -17.14
C ASP A 98 -2.43 -2.52 -18.15
N ASP A 99 -2.84 -1.27 -18.36
CA ASP A 99 -2.13 -0.33 -19.23
C ASP A 99 -0.88 0.25 -18.50
N PRO A 100 0.34 -0.03 -19.00
CA PRO A 100 1.57 0.44 -18.37
C PRO A 100 1.68 1.98 -18.33
N LYS A 101 1.14 2.69 -19.33
CA LYS A 101 1.19 4.16 -19.35
C LYS A 101 0.28 4.73 -18.27
N LYS A 102 -0.88 4.13 -18.05
CA LYS A 102 -1.79 4.53 -16.97
C LYS A 102 -1.22 4.20 -15.60
N ARG A 103 -0.63 3.01 -15.40
CA ARG A 103 0.09 2.68 -14.15
C ARG A 103 1.15 3.71 -13.81
N GLN A 104 2.00 4.04 -14.78
CA GLN A 104 3.06 5.02 -14.58
C GLN A 104 2.50 6.42 -14.26
N ALA A 105 1.41 6.83 -14.91
CA ALA A 105 0.76 8.11 -14.63
C ALA A 105 0.18 8.16 -13.21
N ILE A 106 -0.49 7.09 -12.77
CA ILE A 106 -1.00 6.96 -11.40
C ILE A 106 0.16 6.98 -10.40
N LYS A 107 1.20 6.16 -10.63
CA LYS A 107 2.38 6.11 -9.76
C LYS A 107 3.00 7.49 -9.60
N LYS A 108 3.29 8.21 -10.69
CA LYS A 108 3.88 9.56 -10.63
C LYS A 108 3.02 10.55 -9.84
N ASP A 109 1.71 10.50 -10.02
CA ASP A 109 0.77 11.39 -9.34
C ASP A 109 0.73 11.16 -7.82
N LEU A 110 0.80 9.89 -7.40
CA LEU A 110 0.88 9.49 -6.00
C LEU A 110 2.28 9.74 -5.40
N GLU A 111 3.33 9.48 -6.19
CA GLU A 111 4.72 9.65 -5.80
C GLU A 111 5.03 11.10 -5.41
N ALA A 112 4.46 12.05 -6.16
CA ALA A 112 4.60 13.48 -5.89
C ALA A 112 3.83 13.98 -4.66
N LYS A 113 2.89 13.17 -4.12
CA LYS A 113 1.98 13.60 -3.04
C LYS A 113 2.48 13.25 -1.65
N PHE A 114 3.01 12.05 -1.49
CA PHE A 114 3.32 11.47 -0.19
C PHE A 114 4.82 11.30 0.02
N LYS A 115 5.23 11.27 1.29
CA LYS A 115 6.60 10.91 1.66
C LYS A 115 6.69 9.38 1.83
N TRP A 116 7.16 8.70 0.78
CA TRP A 116 7.27 7.24 0.74
C TRP A 116 8.54 6.74 1.45
N VAL A 117 8.47 6.61 2.77
CA VAL A 117 9.65 6.30 3.61
C VAL A 117 10.38 5.01 3.21
N CYS A 118 9.66 4.00 2.68
CA CYS A 118 10.26 2.72 2.31
C CYS A 118 10.71 2.63 0.85
N ASN A 119 10.36 3.58 -0.02
CA ASN A 119 10.81 3.56 -1.42
C ASN A 119 12.34 3.72 -1.53
N ASN A 120 12.92 4.58 -0.68
CA ASN A 120 14.36 4.88 -0.69
C ASN A 120 15.12 4.26 0.50
N TRP A 121 14.49 3.36 1.26
CA TRP A 121 15.12 2.73 2.42
C TRP A 121 16.20 1.73 2.00
N THR A 122 17.32 1.73 2.70
CA THR A 122 18.39 0.74 2.59
C THR A 122 18.59 0.09 3.96
N PRO A 123 18.75 -1.25 4.05
CA PRO A 123 19.07 -1.94 5.30
C PRO A 123 20.35 -1.44 5.95
#